data_AF-A0A952IIQ7-F1
#
_entry.id   AF-A0A952IIQ7-F1
#
_cell.length_a   1.000
_cell.length_b   1.000
_cell.length_c   1.000
_cell.angle_alpha   90.00
_cell.angle_beta   90.00
_cell.angle_gamma   90.00
#
_symmetry.space_group_name_H-M   'P 1'
#
loop_
_entity.id
_entity.type
_entity.pdbx_description
1 polymer ?
#
loop_
_entity_poly.entity_id
_entity_poly.type
_entity_poly.pdbx_seq_one_letter_code
_entity_poly.pdbx_strand_id
1 'polypeptide(L)' 'MTVRYAFYISDSTGITSQTLGNALLPMFSDTVFSKVHLPYTDSLEKAEQAIAQINQAAAKTGLNR' A
#
# COMPACT_ATOMS: atom_id res chain seq x y z
N MET A 1 -6.02 16.65 -7.84
CA MET A 1 -4.82 16.06 -7.22
C MET A 1 -4.94 14.55 -7.30
N THR A 2 -3.96 13.86 -7.89
CA THR A 2 -3.99 12.40 -7.98
C THR A 2 -3.49 11.82 -6.67
N VAL A 3 -4.33 11.05 -5.98
CA VAL A 3 -3.95 10.37 -4.73
C VAL A 3 -2.90 9.31 -5.05
N ARG A 4 -1.78 9.27 -4.32
CA ARG A 4 -0.81 8.18 -4.43
C ARG A 4 -0.97 7.24 -3.25
N TYR A 5 -1.06 5.94 -3.50
CA TYR A 5 -1.21 4.95 -2.44
C TYR A 5 0.13 4.30 -2.11
N ALA A 6 0.35 3.98 -0.84
CA ALA A 6 1.43 3.13 -0.37
C ALA A 6 0.82 1.97 0.43
N PHE A 7 1.01 0.74 -0.04
CA PHE A 7 0.52 -0.46 0.60
C PHE A 7 1.65 -1.16 1.36
N TYR A 8 1.43 -1.43 2.64
CA TYR A 8 2.35 -2.19 3.49
C TYR A 8 1.76 -3.58 3.71
N ILE A 9 2.35 -4.60 3.08
CA ILE A 9 1.85 -5.98 3.09
C ILE A 9 2.84 -6.86 3.86
N SER A 10 2.33 -7.70 4.75
CA SER A 10 3.13 -8.69 5.48
C SER A 10 2.26 -9.89 5.84
N ASP A 11 2.86 -11.08 5.84
CA ASP A 11 2.31 -12.33 6.37
C ASP A 11 2.29 -12.38 7.92
N SER A 12 2.92 -11.42 8.59
CA SER A 12 2.92 -11.24 10.05
C SER A 12 2.34 -9.87 10.42
N THR A 13 2.84 -9.22 11.47
CA THR A 13 2.31 -7.93 11.97
C THR A 13 2.49 -6.75 11.01
N GLY A 14 3.43 -6.84 10.07
CA GLY A 14 3.75 -5.75 9.13
C GLY A 14 4.35 -4.49 9.77
N ILE A 15 4.78 -4.54 11.03
CA ILE A 15 5.44 -3.41 11.72
C ILE A 15 6.72 -3.01 10.97
N THR A 16 7.49 -3.97 10.48
CA THR A 16 8.72 -3.71 9.71
C THR A 16 8.43 -2.95 8.42
N SER A 17 7.48 -3.42 7.61
CA SER A 17 7.07 -2.75 6.37
C SER A 17 6.50 -1.35 6.62
N GLN A 18 5.72 -1.18 7.68
CA GLN A 18 5.13 0.11 8.05
C GLN A 18 6.20 1.10 8.52
N THR A 19 7.13 0.64 9.37
CA THR A 19 8.23 1.46 9.90
C THR A 19 9.14 1.92 8.78
N LEU A 20 9.56 0.99 7.91
CA LEU A 20 10.38 1.32 6.75
C LEU A 20 9.66 2.30 5.82
N GLY A 21 8.39 2.05 5.51
CA GLY A 21 7.59 2.96 4.69
C GLY A 21 7.46 4.36 5.30
N ASN A 22 7.17 4.46 6.60
CA ASN A 22 7.07 5.75 7.29
C ASN A 22 8.41 6.50 7.33
N ALA A 23 9.55 5.80 7.32
CA ALA A 23 10.87 6.41 7.22
C ALA A 23 11.22 6.86 5.78
N LEU A 24 10.76 6.11 4.77
CA LEU A 24 11.11 6.36 3.37
C LEU A 24 10.21 7.40 2.69
N LEU A 25 8.90 7.36 2.93
CA LEU A 25 7.94 8.22 2.23
C LEU A 25 8.20 9.75 2.40
N PRO A 26 8.69 10.26 3.55
CA PRO A 26 9.04 11.66 3.69
C PRO A 26 10.13 12.16 2.71
N MET A 27 10.93 11.26 2.13
CA MET A 27 11.93 11.63 1.11
C MET A 27 11.30 12.09 -0.22
N PHE A 28 9.99 11.87 -0.40
CA PHE A 28 9.23 12.30 -1.57
C PHE A 28 8.35 13.51 -1.21
N SER A 29 8.97 14.65 -0.91
CA SER A 29 8.32 15.87 -0.38
C SER A 29 7.14 16.38 -1.21
N ASP A 30 7.18 16.16 -2.52
CA ASP A 30 6.19 16.68 -3.47
C ASP A 30 4.96 15.76 -3.61
N THR A 31 4.91 14.66 -2.84
CA THR A 31 3.86 13.65 -2.94
C THR A 31 3.24 13.34 -1.59
N VAL A 32 1.93 13.52 -1.49
CA VAL A 32 1.15 13.06 -0.35
C VAL A 32 0.66 11.63 -0.61
N PHE A 33 0.99 10.72 0.30
CA PHE A 33 0.62 9.31 0.20
C PHE A 33 -0.55 8.95 1.13
N SER A 34 -1.53 8.23 0.56
CA SER A 34 -2.53 7.47 1.31
C SER A 34 -1.94 6.11 1.67
N LYS A 35 -1.72 5.87 2.96
CA LYS A 35 -1.09 4.64 3.47
C LYS A 35 -2.14 3.60 3.82
N VAL A 36 -1.94 2.36 3.37
CA VAL A 36 -2.80 1.21 3.67
C VAL A 36 -1.93 0.11 4.27
N HIS A 37 -2.35 -0.45 5.40
CA HIS A 37 -1.63 -1.52 6.10
C HIS A 37 -2.44 -2.82 6.03
N LEU A 38 -1.81 -3.87 5.53
CA LEU A 38 -2.39 -5.20 5.31
C LEU A 38 -1.52 -6.26 6.03
N PRO A 39 -1.64 -6.35 7.37
CA PRO A 39 -0.95 -7.38 8.13
C PRO A 39 -1.63 -8.75 7.97
N TYR A 40 -0.92 -9.80 8.33
CA TYR A 40 -1.37 -11.20 8.28
C TYR A 40 -1.91 -11.62 6.91
N THR A 41 -1.32 -11.12 5.82
CA THR A 41 -1.61 -11.54 4.43
C THR A 41 -0.87 -12.85 4.14
N ASP A 42 -1.23 -13.90 4.87
CA ASP A 42 -0.55 -15.21 4.94
C ASP A 42 -1.32 -16.34 4.24
N SER A 43 -2.42 -16.01 3.56
CA SER A 43 -3.23 -16.97 2.79
C SER A 43 -3.50 -16.45 1.39
N LEU A 44 -3.80 -17.39 0.47
CA LEU A 44 -4.15 -17.06 -0.91
C LEU A 44 -5.35 -16.11 -0.97
N GLU A 45 -6.40 -16.38 -0.20
CA GLU A 45 -7.59 -15.54 -0.13
C GLU A 45 -7.27 -14.10 0.28
N LYS A 46 -6.41 -13.92 1.30
CA LYS A 46 -6.01 -12.58 1.74
C LYS A 46 -5.13 -11.88 0.71
N ALA A 47 -4.27 -12.61 0.00
CA ALA A 47 -3.48 -12.06 -1.09
C ALA A 47 -4.37 -11.60 -2.26
N GLU A 48 -5.40 -12.37 -2.62
CA GLU A 48 -6.39 -11.99 -3.63
C GLU A 48 -7.16 -10.73 -3.23
N GLN A 49 -7.54 -10.61 -1.94
CA GLN A 49 -8.15 -9.38 -1.41
C GLN A 49 -7.20 -8.18 -1.49
N ALA A 50 -5.91 -8.36 -1.17
CA ALA A 50 -4.91 -7.31 -1.29
C ALA A 50 -4.75 -6.84 -2.75
N ILE A 51 -4.68 -7.78 -3.70
CA ILE A 51 -4.65 -7.49 -5.15
C ILE A 51 -5.88 -6.69 -5.57
N ALA A 52 -7.08 -7.11 -5.13
CA ALA A 52 -8.32 -6.41 -5.44
C ALA A 52 -8.30 -4.96 -4.92
N GLN A 53 -7.82 -4.74 -3.69
CA GLN A 53 -7.70 -3.38 -3.13
C GLN A 53 -6.70 -2.52 -3.90
N ILE A 54 -5.54 -3.07 -4.27
CA ILE A 54 -4.52 -2.36 -5.06
C ILE A 54 -5.09 -1.96 -6.42
N ASN A 55 -5.76 -2.89 -7.11
CA ASN A 55 -6.35 -2.64 -8.42
C ASN A 55 -7.45 -1.58 -8.37
N GLN A 56 -8.30 -1.61 -7.32
CA GLN A 56 -9.31 -0.57 -7.12
C GLN A 56 -8.69 0.80 -6.87
N ALA A 57 -7.60 0.89 -6.11
CA ALA A 57 -6.87 2.13 -5.88
C ALA A 57 -6.20 2.64 -7.17
N ALA A 58 -5.61 1.75 -7.97
CA ALA A 58 -5.04 2.09 -9.28
C ALA A 58 -6.11 2.65 -10.24
N ALA A 59 -7.26 1.97 -10.34
CA ALA A 59 -8.38 2.40 -11.18
C ALA A 59 -8.91 3.79 -10.79
N LYS A 60 -9.01 4.08 -9.48
CA LYS A 60 -9.45 5.39 -8.97
C LYS A 60 -8.47 6.52 -9.24
N THR A 61 -7.19 6.21 -9.39
CA THR A 61 -6.11 7.21 -9.55
C THR A 61 -5.72 7.43 -11.01
N GLY A 62 -6.21 6.60 -11.93
CA GLY A 62 -5.90 6.69 -13.36
C GLY A 62 -4.44 6.36 -13.68
N LEU A 63 -3.70 5.78 -12.73
CA LEU A 63 -2.32 5.31 -12.90
C LEU A 63 -2.30 3.90 -13.49
N ASN A 64 -2.92 3.74 -14.67
CA ASN A 64 -2.65 2.60 -15.55
C ASN A 64 -1.66 3.11 -16.60
N ARG A 65 -0.36 2.96 -16.35
CA ARG A 65 0.70 3.23 -17.33
C ARG A 65 1.31 1.93 -17.79
#